data_AF-A0AAQ4NY30-F1
#
_entry.id   AF-A0AAQ4NY30-F1
#
_cell.length_a   1.000
_cell.length_b   1.000
_cell.length_c   1.000
_cell.angle_alpha   90.00
_cell.angle_beta   90.00
_cell.angle_gamma   90.00
#
_symmetry.space_group_name_H-M   'P 1'
#
loop_
_entity.id
_entity.type
_entity.pdbx_description
1 polymer ?
#
loop_
_entity_poly.entity_id
_entity_poly.type
_entity_poly.pdbx_seq_one_letter_code
_entity_poly.pdbx_strand_id
1 'polypeptide(L)'
;MARVTKGLFAREGVFKCPEDQLPLDYAKIYPDPELEQQILALPIRCIHSEEGCRWTGQMKQLQGHFSTCAFNVIPCPNRCSVKLTRRDLPDHLQHDCPKRKVKCEFCGSEFTGEAYENHQGVCPQESVYCENKCGARMMRRLLSQHGLAECPKRTQPCKYCGKEFVFDTIQNHQYHCPRFPVQCPNQCGTPNIAREDLANHVKDNCGSALVLCPFKDAGCKHRCPKLAIGRHLEDTTKSHLTMMCNLVGRQRQEILELRREMEELSVSHDGVLIWKLSDYSRKLQEAKLRSNHEFFSPPFYTHRYGYKLQVSAFLNGNGSGEGSHLSVYIRVLPGEYDSLLEWPFSYKVTFSILDQSDPSLSKPQHITETFNPDPNWKNFQKPSSSRNSLDESTLGFGYPKFISHDEIKKRNYIRDNCVFIKASIEIPQKIMT
;
A
#
# COMPACT_ATOMS: atom_id res chain seq x y z
N MET A 1 -79.35 33.59 86.79
CA MET A 1 -79.12 32.17 86.47
C MET A 1 -78.76 32.12 85.00
N ALA A 2 -77.47 32.08 84.68
CA ALA A 2 -76.98 32.13 83.31
C ALA A 2 -77.16 30.77 82.63
N ARG A 3 -77.65 30.77 81.39
CA ARG A 3 -77.86 29.58 80.53
C ARG A 3 -76.91 29.67 79.33
N VAL A 4 -76.12 28.63 79.07
CA VAL A 4 -75.21 28.56 77.90
C VAL A 4 -75.26 27.15 77.29
N THR A 5 -75.36 27.06 75.96
CA THR A 5 -75.35 25.81 75.18
C THR A 5 -73.94 25.35 74.85
N LYS A 6 -73.71 24.04 74.95
CA LYS A 6 -72.47 23.39 74.51
C LYS A 6 -72.52 23.18 72.99
N GLY A 7 -71.86 24.05 72.22
CA GLY A 7 -71.69 23.89 70.77
C GLY A 7 -70.60 22.87 70.43
N LEU A 8 -70.87 22.00 69.45
CA LEU A 8 -69.99 20.96 68.89
C LEU A 8 -68.83 21.53 68.04
N PHE A 9 -68.04 22.44 68.61
CA PHE A 9 -66.69 22.79 68.14
C PHE A 9 -65.83 23.13 69.37
N ALA A 10 -65.27 22.11 70.03
CA ALA A 10 -64.31 22.31 71.10
C ALA A 10 -62.97 22.75 70.51
N ARG A 11 -62.78 24.07 70.36
CA ARG A 11 -61.44 24.66 70.43
C ARG A 11 -61.05 24.66 71.90
N GLU A 12 -59.86 24.15 72.21
CA GLU A 12 -59.31 24.15 73.56
C GLU A 12 -59.27 25.57 74.12
N GLY A 13 -60.14 25.83 75.08
CA GLY A 13 -60.27 27.11 75.76
C GLY A 13 -61.11 26.92 77.00
N VAL A 14 -60.67 27.48 78.12
CA VAL A 14 -61.48 27.56 79.34
C VAL A 14 -62.57 28.61 79.07
N PHE A 15 -63.76 28.15 78.70
CA PHE A 15 -64.88 29.04 78.44
C PHE A 15 -65.32 29.71 79.75
N LYS A 16 -65.48 31.04 79.71
CA LYS A 16 -65.97 31.85 80.84
C LYS A 16 -67.42 32.23 80.59
N CYS A 17 -68.21 32.30 81.66
CA CYS A 17 -69.60 32.75 81.56
C CYS A 17 -69.63 34.24 81.15
N PRO A 18 -70.39 34.62 80.11
CA PRO A 18 -70.40 36.01 79.62
C PRO A 18 -71.09 37.00 80.57
N GLU A 19 -71.86 36.55 81.58
CA GLU A 19 -72.52 37.44 82.55
C GLU A 19 -71.66 37.74 83.79
N ASP A 20 -70.93 36.76 84.33
CA ASP A 20 -70.16 36.91 85.58
C ASP A 20 -68.64 36.69 85.39
N GLN A 21 -68.20 36.34 84.18
CA GLN A 21 -66.80 36.09 83.78
C GLN A 21 -66.07 35.02 84.59
N LEU A 22 -66.80 34.19 85.35
CA LEU A 22 -66.22 33.08 86.08
C LEU A 22 -65.98 31.86 85.15
N PRO A 23 -64.97 31.01 85.44
CA PRO A 23 -64.73 29.78 84.69
C PRO A 23 -65.94 28.86 84.75
N LEU A 24 -66.40 28.36 83.60
CA LEU A 24 -67.56 27.46 83.54
C LEU A 24 -67.23 26.09 84.17
N ASP A 25 -67.98 25.71 85.19
CA ASP A 25 -67.94 24.36 85.78
C ASP A 25 -68.75 23.39 84.91
N TYR A 26 -68.05 22.62 84.06
CA TYR A 26 -68.67 21.69 83.11
C TYR A 26 -69.55 20.60 83.74
N ALA A 27 -69.44 20.34 85.05
CA ALA A 27 -70.30 19.38 85.76
C ALA A 27 -71.68 19.98 86.13
N LYS A 28 -71.83 21.31 86.08
CA LYS A 28 -73.08 22.04 86.34
C LYS A 28 -73.70 22.62 85.06
N ILE A 29 -73.13 22.33 83.90
CA ILE A 29 -73.69 22.66 82.58
C ILE A 29 -74.62 21.54 82.17
N TYR A 30 -75.92 21.80 82.22
CA TYR A 30 -76.93 20.88 81.72
C TYR A 30 -77.15 21.16 80.23
N PRO A 31 -77.12 20.13 79.36
CA PRO A 31 -77.51 20.29 77.97
C PRO A 31 -78.95 20.77 77.95
N ASP A 32 -79.19 21.91 77.33
CA ASP A 32 -80.52 22.45 77.11
C ASP A 32 -81.12 21.71 75.90
N PRO A 33 -82.02 20.73 76.10
CA PRO A 33 -82.52 19.90 75.01
C PRO A 33 -83.38 20.72 74.04
N GLU A 34 -83.99 21.80 74.51
CA GLU A 34 -84.81 22.71 73.70
C GLU A 34 -83.91 23.55 72.80
N LEU A 35 -82.80 24.07 73.33
CA LEU A 35 -81.82 24.83 72.54
C LEU A 35 -80.99 23.93 71.59
N GLU A 36 -80.67 22.70 71.99
CA GLU A 36 -80.05 21.70 71.10
C GLU A 36 -80.97 21.31 69.94
N GLN A 37 -82.27 21.10 70.20
CA GLN A 37 -83.26 20.91 69.13
C GLN A 37 -83.34 22.11 68.20
N GLN A 38 -83.31 23.34 68.74
CA GLN A 38 -83.31 24.56 67.93
C GLN A 38 -82.07 24.64 67.02
N ILE A 39 -80.87 24.33 67.55
CA ILE A 39 -79.62 24.29 66.77
C ILE A 39 -79.68 23.21 65.69
N LEU A 40 -80.15 22.01 66.03
CA LEU A 40 -80.27 20.88 65.10
C LEU A 40 -81.32 21.13 64.00
N ALA A 41 -82.30 22.00 64.25
CA ALA A 41 -83.31 22.45 63.30
C ALA A 41 -82.86 23.64 62.42
N LEU A 42 -81.71 24.26 62.69
CA LEU A 42 -81.23 25.40 61.90
C LEU A 42 -80.97 24.99 60.45
N PRO A 43 -81.41 25.82 59.48
CA PRO A 43 -81.11 25.60 58.07
C PRO A 43 -79.65 25.94 57.80
N ILE A 44 -78.90 24.97 57.29
CA ILE A 44 -77.50 25.12 56.92
C ILE A 44 -77.27 24.70 55.46
N ARG A 45 -76.21 25.26 54.87
CA ARG A 45 -75.68 24.85 53.57
C ARG A 45 -74.54 23.84 53.77
N CYS A 46 -74.33 22.98 52.79
CA CYS A 46 -73.16 22.10 52.78
C CYS A 46 -71.86 22.93 52.83
N ILE A 47 -70.85 22.42 53.54
CA ILE A 47 -69.51 23.03 53.60
C ILE A 47 -68.85 23.11 52.21
N HIS A 48 -69.25 22.24 51.28
CA HIS A 48 -68.80 22.22 49.88
C HIS A 48 -69.72 23.03 48.94
N SER A 49 -70.48 23.98 49.48
CA SER A 49 -71.40 24.79 48.64
C SER A 49 -70.67 25.69 47.66
N GLU A 50 -69.47 26.15 48.00
CA GLU A 50 -68.59 26.92 47.09
C GLU A 50 -68.00 26.05 45.96
N GLU A 51 -67.85 24.74 46.18
CA GLU A 51 -67.38 23.77 45.18
C GLU A 51 -68.51 23.26 44.27
N GLY A 52 -69.76 23.69 44.52
CA GLY A 52 -70.92 23.38 43.68
C GLY A 52 -71.97 22.47 44.34
N CYS A 53 -71.81 22.09 45.61
CA CYS A 53 -72.84 21.34 46.31
C CYS A 53 -74.06 22.23 46.65
N ARG A 54 -75.22 21.93 46.05
CA ARG A 54 -76.46 22.72 46.25
C ARG A 54 -77.30 22.30 47.44
N TRP A 55 -76.78 21.46 48.33
CA TRP A 55 -77.56 20.94 49.45
C TRP A 55 -77.77 21.98 50.55
N THR A 56 -79.04 22.16 50.92
CA THR A 56 -79.52 22.95 52.05
C THR A 56 -80.47 22.09 52.88
N GLY A 57 -80.29 22.04 54.19
CA GLY A 57 -81.13 21.22 55.06
C GLY A 57 -80.93 21.57 56.54
N GLN A 58 -81.63 20.83 57.40
CA GLN A 58 -81.46 21.00 58.85
C GLN A 58 -80.11 20.40 59.29
N MET A 59 -79.48 21.00 60.30
CA MET A 59 -78.19 20.52 60.83
C MET A 59 -78.23 19.02 61.19
N LYS A 60 -79.36 18.49 61.72
CA LYS A 60 -79.54 17.05 61.99
C LYS A 60 -79.42 16.14 60.76
N GLN A 61 -79.60 16.67 59.55
CA GLN A 61 -79.56 15.94 58.28
C GLN A 61 -78.20 16.03 57.59
N LEU A 62 -77.27 16.85 58.08
CA LEU A 62 -75.96 17.08 57.47
C LEU A 62 -75.11 15.80 57.40
N GLN A 63 -75.11 15.00 58.47
CA GLN A 63 -74.38 13.74 58.52
C GLN A 63 -74.91 12.73 57.48
N GLY A 64 -76.24 12.72 57.25
CA GLY A 64 -76.87 11.93 56.20
C GLY A 64 -76.55 12.46 54.79
N HIS A 65 -76.33 13.77 54.64
CA HIS A 65 -75.90 14.34 53.37
C HIS A 65 -74.42 14.01 53.04
N PHE A 66 -73.50 14.06 54.01
CA PHE A 66 -72.09 13.70 53.75
C PHE A 66 -71.91 12.28 53.21
N SER A 67 -72.81 11.35 53.53
CA SER A 67 -72.79 9.99 52.99
C SER A 67 -73.22 9.90 51.52
N THR A 68 -73.77 10.97 50.92
CA THR A 68 -74.26 11.03 49.53
C THR A 68 -73.70 12.20 48.72
N CYS A 69 -73.03 13.17 49.36
CA CYS A 69 -72.45 14.33 48.71
C CYS A 69 -71.35 13.93 47.69
N ALA A 70 -71.49 14.37 46.45
CA ALA A 70 -70.55 14.10 45.37
C ALA A 70 -69.15 14.72 45.61
N PHE A 71 -69.09 15.83 46.36
CA PHE A 71 -67.87 16.57 46.67
C PHE A 71 -67.21 16.12 47.97
N ASN A 72 -67.86 15.24 48.74
CA ASN A 72 -67.26 14.72 49.96
C ASN A 72 -66.04 13.87 49.63
N VAL A 73 -64.95 14.11 50.35
CA VAL A 73 -63.67 13.44 50.15
C VAL A 73 -63.70 12.10 50.88
N ILE A 74 -63.58 11.02 50.13
CA ILE A 74 -63.61 9.65 50.64
C ILE A 74 -62.29 8.91 50.33
N PRO A 75 -61.85 8.00 51.21
CA PRO A 75 -60.72 7.13 50.92
C PRO A 75 -61.11 6.12 49.83
N CYS A 76 -60.15 5.75 48.99
CA CYS A 76 -60.36 4.73 47.96
C CYS A 76 -60.74 3.36 48.59
N PRO A 77 -61.79 2.67 48.11
CA PRO A 77 -62.18 1.33 48.58
C PRO A 77 -61.07 0.28 48.46
N ASN A 78 -60.19 0.41 47.46
CA ASN A 78 -59.03 -0.46 47.26
C ASN A 78 -57.86 -0.14 48.21
N ARG A 79 -58.05 0.81 49.15
CA ARG A 79 -57.06 1.23 50.16
C ARG A 79 -55.72 1.63 49.53
N CYS A 80 -55.77 2.40 48.44
CA CYS A 80 -54.60 3.17 48.00
C CYS A 80 -54.44 4.43 48.87
N SER A 81 -53.30 5.13 48.74
CA SER A 81 -52.98 6.31 49.54
C SER A 81 -53.79 7.57 49.18
N VAL A 82 -54.48 7.57 48.03
CA VAL A 82 -55.19 8.75 47.52
C VAL A 82 -56.57 8.93 48.16
N LYS A 83 -56.89 10.18 48.53
CA LYS A 83 -58.22 10.63 48.94
C LYS A 83 -58.82 11.45 47.80
N LEU A 84 -60.07 11.15 47.44
CA LEU A 84 -60.70 11.66 46.21
C LEU A 84 -62.10 12.15 46.54
N THR A 85 -62.64 13.06 45.72
CA THR A 85 -64.09 13.34 45.78
C THR A 85 -64.86 12.09 45.33
N ARG A 86 -66.09 11.91 45.84
CA ARG A 86 -66.94 10.80 45.40
C ARG A 86 -67.23 10.83 43.89
N ARG A 87 -67.25 12.01 43.28
CA ARG A 87 -67.42 12.19 41.83
C ARG A 87 -66.28 11.58 41.02
N ASP A 88 -65.04 11.74 41.48
CA ASP A 88 -63.83 11.32 40.74
C ASP A 88 -63.44 9.87 41.04
N LEU A 89 -64.06 9.26 42.07
CA LEU A 89 -63.77 7.88 42.47
C LEU A 89 -63.96 6.84 41.34
N PRO A 90 -65.00 6.87 40.49
CA PRO A 90 -65.15 5.90 39.42
C PRO A 90 -64.00 5.92 38.40
N ASP A 91 -63.58 7.11 37.99
CA ASP A 91 -62.50 7.30 37.01
C ASP A 91 -61.15 6.82 37.59
N HIS A 92 -60.87 7.18 38.83
CA HIS A 92 -59.72 6.67 39.56
C HIS A 92 -59.71 5.14 39.65
N LEU A 93 -60.83 4.50 40.00
CA LEU A 93 -60.89 3.04 40.12
C LEU A 93 -60.69 2.33 38.78
N GLN A 94 -61.04 2.98 37.66
CA GLN A 94 -60.94 2.44 36.32
C GLN A 94 -59.54 2.62 35.71
N HIS A 95 -58.91 3.78 35.89
CA HIS A 95 -57.69 4.15 35.16
C HIS A 95 -56.49 4.47 36.04
N ASP A 96 -56.67 5.16 37.18
CA ASP A 96 -55.53 5.72 37.92
C ASP A 96 -55.10 4.91 39.16
N CYS A 97 -56.00 4.08 39.70
CA CYS A 97 -55.75 3.41 40.97
C CYS A 97 -54.64 2.36 40.79
N PRO A 98 -53.50 2.46 41.49
CA PRO A 98 -52.42 1.46 41.38
C PRO A 98 -52.87 0.07 41.83
N LYS A 99 -53.89 0.01 42.69
CA LYS A 99 -54.50 -1.20 43.24
C LYS A 99 -55.79 -1.61 42.52
N ARG A 100 -56.11 -1.01 41.36
CA ARG A 100 -57.22 -1.49 40.51
C ARG A 100 -56.95 -2.93 40.07
N LYS A 101 -57.99 -3.72 39.93
CA LYS A 101 -57.87 -5.09 39.40
C LYS A 101 -57.99 -5.03 37.88
N VAL A 102 -56.93 -5.43 37.18
CA VAL A 102 -56.90 -5.52 35.71
C VAL A 102 -56.70 -6.96 35.32
N LYS A 103 -57.51 -7.46 34.39
CA LYS A 103 -57.35 -8.79 33.81
C LYS A 103 -56.60 -8.68 32.49
N CYS A 104 -55.53 -9.44 32.32
CA CYS A 104 -54.82 -9.48 31.05
C CYS A 104 -55.65 -10.22 29.97
N GLU A 105 -55.81 -9.60 28.81
CA GLU A 105 -56.57 -10.18 27.68
C GLU A 105 -55.90 -11.42 27.08
N PHE A 106 -54.57 -11.54 27.22
CA PHE A 106 -53.80 -12.64 26.65
C PHE A 106 -53.69 -13.85 27.58
N CYS A 107 -53.31 -13.63 28.86
CA CYS A 107 -53.14 -14.73 29.82
C CYS A 107 -54.31 -14.96 30.78
N GLY A 108 -55.28 -14.04 30.81
CA GLY A 108 -56.45 -14.13 31.68
C GLY A 108 -56.16 -13.94 33.18
N SER A 109 -54.91 -13.75 33.59
CA SER A 109 -54.53 -13.52 34.98
C SER A 109 -54.94 -12.12 35.46
N GLU A 110 -55.28 -12.02 36.74
CA GLU A 110 -55.62 -10.76 37.40
C GLU A 110 -54.38 -10.13 38.04
N PHE A 111 -54.21 -8.83 37.82
CA PHE A 111 -53.09 -8.03 38.32
C PHE A 111 -53.61 -6.78 39.03
N THR A 112 -52.78 -6.18 39.88
CA THR A 112 -52.97 -4.78 40.28
C THR A 112 -52.60 -3.87 39.11
N GLY A 113 -53.10 -2.62 39.08
CA GLY A 113 -52.75 -1.64 38.04
C GLY A 113 -51.23 -1.51 37.83
N GLU A 114 -50.48 -1.36 38.91
CA GLU A 114 -49.01 -1.27 38.90
C GLU A 114 -48.33 -2.55 38.38
N ALA A 115 -48.83 -3.73 38.77
CA ALA A 115 -48.29 -4.99 38.28
C ALA A 115 -48.63 -5.24 36.80
N TYR A 116 -49.79 -4.76 36.34
CA TYR A 116 -50.21 -4.88 34.95
C TYR A 116 -49.37 -4.01 34.01
N GLU A 117 -49.01 -2.79 34.42
CA GLU A 117 -48.11 -1.91 33.66
C GLU A 117 -46.74 -2.57 33.43
N ASN A 118 -46.21 -3.28 34.43
CA ASN A 118 -44.97 -4.06 34.27
C ASN A 118 -45.16 -5.35 33.44
N HIS A 119 -46.38 -5.89 33.37
CA HIS A 119 -46.72 -7.06 32.58
C HIS A 119 -46.98 -6.72 31.09
N GLN A 120 -47.37 -5.48 30.81
CA GLN A 120 -47.68 -5.00 29.47
C GLN A 120 -46.46 -5.12 28.56
N GLY A 121 -46.61 -5.76 27.40
CA GLY A 121 -45.52 -5.99 26.45
C GLY A 121 -44.54 -7.13 26.80
N VAL A 122 -44.71 -7.80 27.94
CA VAL A 122 -43.90 -8.98 28.34
C VAL A 122 -44.73 -10.25 28.58
N CYS A 123 -46.04 -10.20 28.31
CA CYS A 123 -46.94 -11.32 28.55
C CYS A 123 -46.48 -12.59 27.79
N PRO A 124 -46.25 -13.73 28.48
CA PRO A 124 -45.78 -14.96 27.84
C PRO A 124 -46.77 -15.56 26.83
N GLN A 125 -48.06 -15.26 26.95
CA GLN A 125 -49.14 -15.78 26.10
C GLN A 125 -49.53 -14.83 24.96
N GLU A 126 -49.01 -13.61 24.96
CA GLU A 126 -49.20 -12.68 23.84
C GLU A 126 -48.58 -13.26 22.57
N SER A 127 -49.34 -13.19 21.47
CA SER A 127 -48.89 -13.66 20.16
C SER A 127 -48.14 -12.55 19.43
N VAL A 128 -46.85 -12.77 19.20
CA VAL A 128 -45.92 -11.80 18.60
C VAL A 128 -45.22 -12.39 17.38
N TYR A 129 -44.68 -11.53 16.52
CA TYR A 129 -43.88 -11.94 15.38
C TYR A 129 -42.45 -12.27 15.79
N CYS A 130 -41.84 -13.21 15.07
CA CYS A 130 -40.42 -13.53 15.27
C CYS A 130 -39.51 -12.32 14.98
N GLU A 131 -38.54 -12.09 15.87
CA GLU A 131 -37.53 -11.01 15.77
C GLU A 131 -36.66 -11.12 14.51
N ASN A 132 -36.41 -12.34 14.03
CA ASN A 132 -35.66 -12.62 12.80
C ASN A 132 -36.48 -12.38 11.52
N LYS A 133 -37.68 -11.80 11.62
CA LYS A 133 -38.58 -11.47 10.50
C LYS A 133 -38.83 -12.65 9.54
N CYS A 134 -38.92 -13.87 10.08
CA CYS A 134 -39.21 -15.07 9.31
C CYS A 134 -40.69 -15.19 8.88
N GLY A 135 -41.56 -14.30 9.37
CA GLY A 135 -43.01 -14.31 9.11
C GLY A 135 -43.85 -15.14 10.07
N ALA A 136 -43.23 -15.93 10.97
CA ALA A 136 -43.95 -16.73 11.97
C ALA A 136 -44.52 -15.86 13.11
N ARG A 137 -45.74 -16.20 13.55
CA ARG A 137 -46.43 -15.59 14.70
C ARG A 137 -46.70 -16.64 15.76
N MET A 138 -46.27 -16.40 17.00
CA MET A 138 -46.39 -17.38 18.10
C MET A 138 -46.45 -16.71 19.47
N MET A 139 -46.79 -17.47 20.50
CA MET A 139 -46.73 -17.01 21.89
C MET A 139 -45.30 -16.62 22.27
N ARG A 140 -45.13 -15.47 22.94
CA ARG A 140 -43.82 -14.94 23.37
C ARG A 140 -42.92 -15.98 24.05
N ARG A 141 -43.49 -16.85 24.90
CA ARG A 141 -42.75 -17.93 25.57
C ARG A 141 -42.04 -18.92 24.63
N LEU A 142 -42.51 -19.06 23.39
CA LEU A 142 -41.97 -19.98 22.39
C LEU A 142 -40.92 -19.32 21.48
N LEU A 143 -40.75 -18.00 21.52
CA LEU A 143 -39.83 -17.27 20.64
C LEU A 143 -38.38 -17.75 20.78
N SER A 144 -37.91 -18.01 22.01
CA SER A 144 -36.54 -18.45 22.27
C SER A 144 -36.26 -19.82 21.63
N GLN A 145 -37.16 -20.79 21.85
CA GLN A 145 -37.05 -22.12 21.26
C GLN A 145 -37.08 -22.05 19.73
N HIS A 146 -38.01 -21.26 19.17
CA HIS A 146 -38.09 -21.06 17.73
C HIS A 146 -36.79 -20.45 17.17
N GLY A 147 -36.29 -19.36 17.77
CA GLY A 147 -35.07 -18.67 17.33
C GLY A 147 -33.84 -19.57 17.28
N LEU A 148 -33.71 -20.49 18.24
CA LEU A 148 -32.56 -21.40 18.34
C LEU A 148 -32.67 -22.62 17.42
N ALA A 149 -33.85 -23.26 17.34
CA ALA A 149 -33.97 -24.60 16.75
C ALA A 149 -34.79 -24.66 15.44
N GLU A 150 -35.77 -23.76 15.26
CA GLU A 150 -36.79 -23.91 14.21
C GLU A 150 -36.77 -22.80 13.17
N CYS A 151 -36.31 -21.61 13.55
CA CYS A 151 -36.35 -20.42 12.70
C CYS A 151 -35.47 -20.63 11.47
N PRO A 152 -36.03 -20.60 10.24
CA PRO A 152 -35.25 -20.74 9.01
C PRO A 152 -34.29 -19.56 8.80
N LYS A 153 -34.61 -18.41 9.42
CA LYS A 153 -33.79 -17.20 9.41
C LYS A 153 -32.89 -17.06 10.65
N ARG A 154 -32.70 -18.11 11.46
CA ARG A 154 -31.74 -18.10 12.58
C ARG A 154 -30.32 -17.86 12.08
N THR A 155 -29.48 -17.23 12.90
CA THR A 155 -28.05 -17.10 12.60
C THR A 155 -27.27 -18.28 13.18
N GLN A 156 -26.24 -18.71 12.47
CA GLN A 156 -25.27 -19.69 12.96
C GLN A 156 -23.84 -19.26 12.56
N PRO A 157 -22.84 -19.49 13.43
CA PRO A 157 -21.46 -19.25 13.09
C PRO A 157 -20.96 -20.28 12.07
N CYS A 158 -20.24 -19.80 11.07
CA CYS A 158 -19.50 -20.68 10.17
C CYS A 158 -18.40 -21.42 10.95
N LYS A 159 -18.40 -22.76 10.89
CA LYS A 159 -17.42 -23.62 11.56
C LYS A 159 -15.96 -23.36 11.16
N TYR A 160 -15.73 -22.68 10.04
CA TYR A 160 -14.40 -22.42 9.48
C TYR A 160 -13.92 -20.99 9.72
N CYS A 161 -14.77 -19.98 9.53
CA CYS A 161 -14.37 -18.57 9.65
C CYS A 161 -14.95 -17.86 10.89
N GLY A 162 -15.84 -18.51 11.65
CA GLY A 162 -16.45 -17.98 12.87
C GLY A 162 -17.46 -16.84 12.68
N LYS A 163 -17.68 -16.36 11.46
CA LYS A 163 -18.66 -15.29 11.18
C LYS A 163 -20.09 -15.83 11.21
N GLU A 164 -21.03 -15.01 11.66
CA GLU A 164 -22.47 -15.30 11.74
C GLU A 164 -23.13 -15.19 10.37
N PHE A 165 -23.91 -16.21 9.99
CA PHE A 165 -24.70 -16.23 8.76
C PHE A 165 -26.10 -16.76 9.02
N VAL A 166 -27.07 -16.33 8.21
CA VAL A 166 -28.42 -16.92 8.22
C VAL A 166 -28.32 -18.39 7.80
N PHE A 167 -28.97 -19.29 8.56
CA PHE A 167 -28.94 -20.74 8.38
C PHE A 167 -29.26 -21.16 6.94
N ASP A 168 -30.27 -20.54 6.33
CA ASP A 168 -30.67 -20.72 4.93
C ASP A 168 -29.53 -20.45 3.91
N THR A 169 -28.61 -19.54 4.25
CA THR A 169 -27.54 -19.07 3.34
C THR A 169 -26.15 -19.60 3.70
N ILE A 170 -25.98 -20.26 4.84
CA ILE A 170 -24.67 -20.69 5.35
C ILE A 170 -24.01 -21.72 4.42
N GLN A 171 -24.80 -22.56 3.75
CA GLN A 171 -24.29 -23.51 2.76
C GLN A 171 -23.64 -22.79 1.58
N ASN A 172 -24.28 -21.73 1.06
CA ASN A 172 -23.71 -20.92 -0.02
C ASN A 172 -22.40 -20.25 0.41
N HIS A 173 -22.36 -19.72 1.64
CA HIS A 173 -21.12 -19.19 2.19
C HIS A 173 -19.99 -20.24 2.23
N GLN A 174 -20.26 -21.51 2.58
CA GLN A 174 -19.22 -22.56 2.64
C GLN A 174 -18.50 -22.76 1.29
N TYR A 175 -19.20 -22.66 0.17
CA TYR A 175 -18.59 -22.74 -1.17
C TYR A 175 -17.57 -21.63 -1.43
N HIS A 176 -17.76 -20.46 -0.80
CA HIS A 176 -16.93 -19.27 -0.97
C HIS A 176 -16.10 -18.92 0.27
N CYS A 177 -16.15 -19.74 1.32
CA CYS A 177 -15.52 -19.43 2.59
C CYS A 177 -13.99 -19.48 2.44
N PRO A 178 -13.26 -18.38 2.78
CA PRO A 178 -11.80 -18.34 2.65
C PRO A 178 -11.08 -19.38 3.50
N ARG A 179 -11.66 -19.72 4.66
CA ARG A 179 -11.14 -20.70 5.61
C ARG A 179 -11.59 -22.15 5.34
N PHE A 180 -12.39 -22.37 4.29
CA PHE A 180 -12.85 -23.71 3.95
C PHE A 180 -11.66 -24.59 3.51
N PRO A 181 -11.48 -25.79 4.10
CA PRO A 181 -10.45 -26.74 3.69
C PRO A 181 -10.65 -27.22 2.25
N VAL A 182 -9.64 -27.06 1.41
CA VAL A 182 -9.62 -27.53 0.02
C VAL A 182 -8.46 -28.50 -0.18
N GLN A 183 -8.61 -29.41 -1.15
CA GLN A 183 -7.54 -30.32 -1.56
C GLN A 183 -6.59 -29.61 -2.51
N CYS A 184 -5.30 -29.92 -2.40
CA CYS A 184 -4.30 -29.39 -3.33
C CYS A 184 -4.54 -29.94 -4.75
N PRO A 185 -4.61 -29.10 -5.80
CA PRO A 185 -4.74 -29.55 -7.19
C PRO A 185 -3.65 -30.52 -7.64
N ASN A 186 -2.45 -30.41 -7.06
CA ASN A 186 -1.32 -31.30 -7.34
C ASN A 186 -1.34 -32.59 -6.50
N GLN A 187 -2.42 -32.84 -5.74
CA GLN A 187 -2.61 -34.04 -4.92
C GLN A 187 -1.40 -34.36 -4.03
N CYS A 188 -0.81 -33.33 -3.40
CA CYS A 188 0.40 -33.45 -2.59
C CYS A 188 0.19 -34.17 -1.24
N GLY A 189 -1.05 -34.53 -0.90
CA GLY A 189 -1.38 -35.21 0.36
C GLY A 189 -1.42 -34.32 1.60
N THR A 190 -1.13 -33.01 1.50
CA THR A 190 -1.26 -32.08 2.64
C THR A 190 -2.74 -31.88 3.01
N PRO A 191 -3.17 -32.25 4.22
CA PRO A 191 -4.54 -32.05 4.66
C PRO A 191 -4.80 -30.58 5.06
N ASN A 192 -6.07 -30.17 5.04
CA ASN A 192 -6.57 -28.93 5.65
C ASN A 192 -5.96 -27.62 5.12
N ILE A 193 -5.71 -27.49 3.82
CA ILE A 193 -5.29 -26.23 3.22
C ILE A 193 -6.50 -25.29 3.16
N ALA A 194 -6.45 -24.14 3.84
CA ALA A 194 -7.50 -23.12 3.70
C ALA A 194 -7.52 -22.59 2.26
N ARG A 195 -8.72 -22.32 1.73
CA ARG A 195 -8.90 -21.82 0.36
C ARG A 195 -8.05 -20.57 0.07
N GLU A 196 -7.97 -19.64 1.02
CA GLU A 196 -7.14 -18.43 0.88
C GLU A 196 -5.64 -18.72 0.80
N ASP A 197 -5.18 -19.78 1.45
CA ASP A 197 -3.76 -20.17 1.51
C ASP A 197 -3.34 -21.09 0.35
N LEU A 198 -4.29 -21.57 -0.46
CA LEU A 198 -4.00 -22.55 -1.52
C LEU A 198 -2.98 -22.04 -2.54
N ALA A 199 -3.08 -20.77 -2.94
CA ALA A 199 -2.15 -20.17 -3.89
C ALA A 199 -0.71 -20.14 -3.35
N ASN A 200 -0.55 -19.73 -2.08
CA ASN A 200 0.75 -19.69 -1.41
C ASN A 200 1.29 -21.11 -1.18
N HIS A 201 0.43 -22.05 -0.80
CA HIS A 201 0.81 -23.47 -0.70
C HIS A 201 1.36 -23.99 -2.03
N VAL A 202 0.65 -23.82 -3.14
CA VAL A 202 1.07 -24.33 -4.45
C VAL A 202 2.40 -23.71 -4.90
N LYS A 203 2.60 -22.42 -4.63
CA LYS A 203 3.80 -21.69 -5.03
C LYS A 203 5.03 -22.07 -4.21
N ASP A 204 4.92 -22.05 -2.88
CA ASP A 204 6.09 -22.05 -2.01
C ASP A 204 6.29 -23.39 -1.29
N ASN A 205 5.19 -24.06 -0.90
CA ASN A 205 5.21 -25.21 0.01
C ASN A 205 4.87 -26.56 -0.63
N CYS A 206 4.29 -26.57 -1.83
CA CYS A 206 3.83 -27.79 -2.49
C CYS A 206 5.02 -28.57 -3.08
N GLY A 207 5.44 -29.64 -2.41
CA GLY A 207 6.49 -30.54 -2.90
C GLY A 207 6.16 -31.22 -4.24
N SER A 208 4.88 -31.37 -4.57
CA SER A 208 4.40 -31.93 -5.85
C SER A 208 4.30 -30.89 -6.97
N ALA A 209 4.59 -29.60 -6.70
CA ALA A 209 4.52 -28.57 -7.73
C ALA A 209 5.60 -28.84 -8.79
N LEU A 210 5.20 -28.80 -10.07
CA LEU A 210 6.10 -29.06 -11.19
C LEU A 210 7.01 -27.85 -11.43
N VAL A 211 8.31 -28.04 -11.23
CA VAL A 211 9.36 -27.03 -11.44
C VAL A 211 10.22 -27.37 -12.65
N LEU A 212 10.76 -26.35 -13.30
CA LEU A 212 11.77 -26.50 -14.36
C LEU A 212 13.16 -26.66 -13.75
N CYS A 213 14.04 -27.37 -14.46
CA CYS A 213 15.44 -27.48 -14.05
C CYS A 213 16.13 -26.09 -13.98
N PRO A 214 16.94 -25.81 -12.93
CA PRO A 214 17.74 -24.59 -12.84
C PRO A 214 18.66 -24.34 -14.05
N PHE A 215 19.08 -25.39 -14.75
CA PHE A 215 19.92 -25.30 -15.95
C PHE A 215 19.11 -25.03 -17.25
N LYS A 216 17.86 -24.56 -17.14
CA LYS A 216 17.01 -24.27 -18.31
C LYS A 216 17.64 -23.29 -19.30
N ASP A 217 18.34 -22.28 -18.80
CA ASP A 217 18.95 -21.23 -19.63
C ASP A 217 20.23 -21.75 -20.31
N ALA A 218 20.87 -22.77 -19.73
CA ALA A 218 21.93 -23.54 -20.38
C ALA A 218 21.41 -24.59 -21.38
N GLY A 219 20.08 -24.85 -21.39
CA GLY A 219 19.41 -25.70 -22.37
C GLY A 219 18.67 -26.92 -21.79
N CYS A 220 18.65 -27.13 -20.47
CA CYS A 220 17.96 -28.28 -19.89
C CYS A 220 16.43 -28.10 -19.89
N LYS A 221 15.71 -28.97 -20.60
CA LYS A 221 14.24 -28.91 -20.74
C LYS A 221 13.48 -29.72 -19.69
N HIS A 222 14.17 -30.26 -18.68
CA HIS A 222 13.56 -31.16 -17.72
C HIS A 222 12.58 -30.43 -16.79
N ARG A 223 11.44 -31.08 -16.51
CA ARG A 223 10.40 -30.60 -15.59
C ARG A 223 9.94 -31.75 -14.71
N CYS A 224 9.95 -31.57 -13.40
CA CYS A 224 9.57 -32.60 -12.45
C CYS A 224 8.97 -31.98 -11.16
N PRO A 225 8.35 -32.76 -10.27
CA PRO A 225 7.95 -32.27 -8.95
C PRO A 225 9.13 -31.67 -8.18
N LYS A 226 8.87 -30.64 -7.37
CA LYS A 226 9.89 -29.94 -6.54
C LYS A 226 10.67 -30.90 -5.66
N LEU A 227 10.05 -31.95 -5.10
CA LEU A 227 10.75 -32.97 -4.31
C LEU A 227 11.71 -33.84 -5.14
N ALA A 228 11.44 -34.03 -6.43
CA ALA A 228 12.26 -34.87 -7.32
C ALA A 228 13.44 -34.11 -7.95
N ILE A 229 13.48 -32.77 -7.84
CA ILE A 229 14.50 -31.96 -8.54
C ILE A 229 15.91 -32.23 -8.03
N GLY A 230 16.09 -32.47 -6.73
CA GLY A 230 17.40 -32.76 -6.14
C GLY A 230 18.02 -34.01 -6.76
N ARG A 231 17.23 -35.09 -6.86
CA ARG A 231 17.64 -36.33 -7.53
C ARG A 231 17.97 -36.11 -9.00
N HIS A 232 17.14 -35.37 -9.74
CA HIS A 232 17.43 -35.04 -11.14
C HIS A 232 18.78 -34.31 -11.28
N LEU A 233 19.04 -33.32 -10.43
CA LEU A 233 20.28 -32.54 -10.45
C LEU A 233 21.50 -33.44 -10.19
N GLU A 234 21.42 -34.33 -9.21
CA GLU A 234 22.47 -35.31 -8.91
C GLU A 234 22.70 -36.26 -10.10
N ASP A 235 21.64 -36.93 -10.58
CA ASP A 235 21.70 -37.95 -11.64
C ASP A 235 22.21 -37.37 -12.98
N THR A 236 21.98 -36.08 -13.24
CA THR A 236 22.31 -35.44 -14.53
C THR A 236 23.47 -34.43 -14.45
N THR A 237 24.20 -34.38 -13.32
CA THR A 237 25.29 -33.42 -13.07
C THR A 237 26.28 -33.32 -14.23
N LYS A 238 26.76 -34.46 -14.76
CA LYS A 238 27.73 -34.48 -15.87
C LYS A 238 27.19 -33.80 -17.13
N SER A 239 25.92 -34.05 -17.46
CA SER A 239 25.26 -33.43 -18.62
C SER A 239 25.12 -31.93 -18.44
N HIS A 240 24.72 -31.48 -17.24
CA HIS A 240 24.65 -30.05 -16.92
C HIS A 240 26.02 -29.36 -17.00
N LEU A 241 27.09 -30.00 -16.51
CA LEU A 241 28.45 -29.44 -16.64
C LEU A 241 28.87 -29.30 -18.10
N THR A 242 28.58 -30.28 -18.96
CA THR A 242 28.83 -30.17 -20.40
C THR A 242 28.04 -29.03 -21.04
N MET A 243 26.76 -28.86 -20.68
CA MET A 243 25.94 -27.73 -21.15
C MET A 243 26.54 -26.39 -20.72
N MET A 244 27.02 -26.28 -19.48
CA MET A 244 27.66 -25.07 -18.97
C MET A 244 28.98 -24.77 -19.71
N CYS A 245 29.83 -25.77 -19.94
CA CYS A 245 31.05 -25.58 -20.73
C CYS A 245 30.74 -25.09 -22.15
N ASN A 246 29.72 -25.66 -22.80
CA ASN A 246 29.29 -25.23 -24.12
C ASN A 246 28.71 -23.81 -24.11
N LEU A 247 27.95 -23.44 -23.09
CA LEU A 247 27.42 -22.08 -22.93
C LEU A 247 28.56 -21.07 -22.75
N VAL A 248 29.52 -21.35 -21.88
CA VAL A 248 30.70 -20.49 -21.65
C VAL A 248 31.54 -20.37 -22.93
N GLY A 249 31.72 -21.47 -23.66
CA GLY A 249 32.42 -21.47 -24.95
C GLY A 249 31.75 -20.55 -25.97
N ARG A 250 30.42 -20.65 -26.12
CA ARG A 250 29.64 -19.77 -27.01
C ARG A 250 29.70 -18.30 -26.57
N GLN A 251 29.51 -18.02 -25.29
CA GLN A 251 29.59 -16.66 -24.76
C GLN A 251 30.97 -16.03 -24.99
N ARG A 252 32.05 -16.81 -24.83
CA ARG A 252 33.41 -16.33 -25.13
C ARG A 252 33.57 -15.97 -26.61
N GLN A 253 33.00 -16.77 -27.51
CA GLN A 253 33.04 -16.50 -28.95
C GLN A 253 32.27 -15.22 -29.31
N GLU A 254 31.05 -15.06 -28.78
CA GLU A 254 30.24 -13.84 -28.96
C GLU A 254 30.97 -12.59 -28.44
N ILE A 255 31.63 -12.67 -27.27
CA ILE A 255 32.41 -11.56 -26.74
C ILE A 255 33.58 -11.19 -27.66
N LEU A 256 34.26 -12.17 -28.27
CA LEU A 256 35.35 -11.92 -29.20
C LEU A 256 34.84 -11.28 -30.50
N GLU A 257 33.69 -11.73 -31.00
CA GLU A 257 33.04 -11.16 -32.18
C GLU A 257 32.61 -9.71 -31.94
N LEU A 258 31.92 -9.45 -30.83
CA LEU A 258 31.51 -8.09 -30.44
C LEU A 258 32.70 -7.15 -30.24
N ARG A 259 33.82 -7.63 -29.69
CA ARG A 259 35.04 -6.83 -29.57
C ARG A 259 35.62 -6.47 -30.94
N ARG A 260 35.63 -7.42 -31.88
CA ARG A 260 36.09 -7.16 -33.26
C ARG A 260 35.21 -6.11 -33.95
N GLU A 261 33.89 -6.26 -33.85
CA GLU A 261 32.93 -5.29 -34.41
C GLU A 261 33.07 -3.91 -33.77
N MET A 262 33.29 -3.84 -32.45
CA MET A 262 33.52 -2.58 -31.75
C MET A 262 34.83 -1.92 -32.21
N GLU A 263 35.89 -2.70 -32.42
CA GLU A 263 37.15 -2.21 -32.98
C GLU A 263 36.91 -1.63 -34.39
N GLU A 264 36.19 -2.34 -35.28
CA GLU A 264 35.84 -1.85 -36.62
C GLU A 264 35.03 -0.54 -36.58
N LEU A 265 34.07 -0.42 -35.67
CA LEU A 265 33.25 0.78 -35.52
C LEU A 265 34.02 1.97 -34.91
N SER A 266 35.06 1.70 -34.11
CA SER A 266 35.87 2.74 -33.47
C SER A 266 36.87 3.41 -34.41
N VAL A 267 37.06 2.85 -35.60
CA VAL A 267 38.04 3.31 -36.58
C VAL A 267 37.50 4.50 -37.38
N SER A 268 38.29 5.57 -37.53
CA SER A 268 37.97 6.65 -38.47
C SER A 268 38.03 6.15 -39.91
N HIS A 269 37.09 6.60 -40.75
CA HIS A 269 36.94 6.23 -42.16
C HIS A 269 36.89 7.46 -43.08
N ASP A 270 37.39 8.61 -42.62
CA ASP A 270 37.42 9.87 -43.36
C ASP A 270 38.84 10.27 -43.81
N GLY A 271 39.81 9.37 -43.63
CA GLY A 271 41.21 9.60 -43.95
C GLY A 271 41.93 10.44 -42.91
N VAL A 272 41.29 10.81 -41.80
CA VAL A 272 41.89 11.62 -40.75
C VAL A 272 41.93 10.84 -39.43
N LEU A 273 43.14 10.66 -38.92
CA LEU A 273 43.38 10.21 -37.55
C LEU A 273 43.83 11.40 -36.71
N ILE A 274 43.22 11.61 -35.55
CA ILE A 274 43.74 12.48 -34.48
C ILE A 274 44.09 11.59 -33.28
N TRP A 275 45.38 11.32 -33.10
CA TRP A 275 45.89 10.46 -32.04
C TRP A 275 46.31 11.28 -30.83
N LYS A 276 45.59 11.09 -29.71
CA LYS A 276 45.92 11.68 -28.41
C LYS A 276 46.93 10.81 -27.66
N LEU A 277 48.10 11.38 -27.38
CA LEU A 277 49.12 10.82 -26.50
C LEU A 277 49.02 11.46 -25.12
N SER A 278 48.23 10.84 -24.24
CA SER A 278 48.17 11.22 -22.81
C SER A 278 49.40 10.75 -22.04
N ASP A 279 49.63 11.36 -20.87
CA ASP A 279 50.78 11.10 -19.99
C ASP A 279 52.14 11.29 -20.65
N TYR A 280 52.25 12.35 -21.47
CA TYR A 280 53.43 12.61 -22.31
C TYR A 280 54.74 12.59 -21.52
N SER A 281 54.77 13.24 -20.35
CA SER A 281 55.97 13.34 -19.52
C SER A 281 56.49 11.96 -19.06
N ARG A 282 55.58 11.08 -18.62
CA ARG A 282 55.94 9.70 -18.20
C ARG A 282 56.42 8.88 -19.40
N LYS A 283 55.67 8.91 -20.51
CA LYS A 283 56.02 8.16 -21.72
C LYS A 283 57.34 8.62 -22.33
N LEU A 284 57.65 9.92 -22.26
CA LEU A 284 58.94 10.44 -22.68
C LEU A 284 60.09 9.95 -21.78
N GLN A 285 59.90 9.90 -20.46
CA GLN A 285 60.89 9.31 -19.55
C GLN A 285 61.12 7.83 -19.85
N GLU A 286 60.05 7.06 -20.09
CA GLU A 286 60.15 5.65 -20.50
C GLU A 286 60.92 5.49 -21.81
N ALA A 287 60.66 6.34 -22.81
CA ALA A 287 61.38 6.35 -24.08
C ALA A 287 62.84 6.80 -23.97
N LYS A 288 63.22 7.53 -22.92
CA LYS A 288 64.62 7.87 -22.63
C LYS A 288 65.39 6.71 -22.00
N LEU A 289 64.70 5.87 -21.23
CA LEU A 289 65.30 4.70 -20.58
C LEU A 289 65.45 3.52 -21.54
N ARG A 290 64.63 3.46 -22.60
CA ARG A 290 64.60 2.38 -23.59
C ARG A 290 64.88 2.95 -24.97
N SER A 291 66.04 2.67 -25.54
CA SER A 291 66.33 3.01 -26.95
C SER A 291 65.31 2.34 -27.88
N ASN A 292 64.92 3.04 -28.94
CA ASN A 292 63.93 2.60 -29.93
C ASN A 292 62.56 2.20 -29.34
N HIS A 293 62.09 2.89 -28.29
CA HIS A 293 60.76 2.65 -27.75
C HIS A 293 59.66 3.32 -28.62
N GLU A 294 58.93 2.49 -29.35
CA GLU A 294 57.87 2.89 -30.28
C GLU A 294 56.48 2.85 -29.62
N PHE A 295 55.70 3.92 -29.80
CA PHE A 295 54.29 3.97 -29.43
C PHE A 295 53.41 3.88 -30.67
N PHE A 296 52.25 3.22 -30.56
CA PHE A 296 51.33 2.99 -31.67
C PHE A 296 49.98 3.66 -31.45
N SER A 297 49.42 4.23 -32.51
CA SER A 297 48.01 4.62 -32.55
C SER A 297 47.11 3.38 -32.68
N PRO A 298 45.82 3.50 -32.38
CA PRO A 298 44.84 2.58 -32.95
C PRO A 298 44.99 2.54 -34.48
N PRO A 299 44.80 1.38 -35.13
CA PRO A 299 44.68 1.31 -36.58
C PRO A 299 43.54 2.20 -37.06
N PHE A 300 43.62 2.68 -38.31
CA PHE A 300 42.52 3.41 -38.92
C PHE A 300 42.42 3.13 -40.42
N TYR A 301 41.26 3.37 -41.02
CA TYR A 301 41.04 3.18 -42.45
C TYR A 301 41.11 4.53 -43.17
N THR A 302 41.72 4.54 -44.36
CA THR A 302 41.75 5.73 -45.21
C THR A 302 40.36 6.18 -45.63
N HIS A 303 39.48 5.25 -45.94
CA HIS A 303 38.06 5.49 -46.21
C HIS A 303 37.29 4.21 -45.88
N ARG A 304 35.96 4.25 -45.93
CA ARG A 304 35.16 3.02 -45.86
C ARG A 304 35.64 2.03 -46.93
N TYR A 305 36.03 0.83 -46.51
CA TYR A 305 36.61 -0.22 -47.36
C TYR A 305 38.00 0.09 -47.95
N GLY A 306 38.72 1.08 -47.41
CA GLY A 306 40.05 1.50 -47.88
C GLY A 306 41.22 0.77 -47.23
N TYR A 307 42.43 1.33 -47.38
CA TYR A 307 43.66 0.80 -46.76
C TYR A 307 43.62 0.94 -45.24
N LYS A 308 44.10 -0.09 -44.53
CA LYS A 308 44.32 -0.05 -43.07
C LYS A 308 45.71 0.49 -42.77
N LEU A 309 45.78 1.58 -42.00
CA LEU A 309 47.01 2.26 -41.65
C LEU A 309 47.17 2.31 -40.12
N GLN A 310 48.41 2.49 -39.66
CA GLN A 310 48.71 2.76 -38.26
C GLN A 310 49.85 3.76 -38.16
N VAL A 311 49.68 4.76 -37.30
CA VAL A 311 50.71 5.74 -36.98
C VAL A 311 51.53 5.24 -35.79
N SER A 312 52.82 5.50 -35.82
CA SER A 312 53.69 5.28 -34.68
C SER A 312 54.57 6.50 -34.40
N ALA A 313 55.01 6.61 -33.15
CA ALA A 313 55.88 7.70 -32.72
C ALA A 313 56.95 7.23 -31.74
N PHE A 314 58.15 7.77 -31.90
CA PHE A 314 59.26 7.64 -30.95
C PHE A 314 59.39 8.99 -30.23
N LEU A 315 58.93 9.08 -28.98
CA LEU A 315 58.89 10.36 -28.26
C LEU A 315 60.29 10.90 -27.98
N ASN A 316 61.26 10.02 -27.75
CA ASN A 316 62.67 10.35 -27.61
C ASN A 316 63.46 10.16 -28.91
N GLY A 317 62.75 10.02 -30.04
CA GLY A 317 63.33 9.88 -31.36
C GLY A 317 63.97 8.52 -31.64
N ASN A 318 64.28 8.28 -32.91
CA ASN A 318 65.06 7.15 -33.40
C ASN A 318 65.98 7.58 -34.56
N GLY A 319 66.94 6.72 -34.91
CA GLY A 319 67.87 6.97 -36.01
C GLY A 319 68.55 8.34 -35.89
N SER A 320 68.48 9.15 -36.95
CA SER A 320 69.13 10.47 -36.94
C SER A 320 68.55 11.49 -35.94
N GLY A 321 67.33 11.26 -35.42
CA GLY A 321 66.66 12.12 -34.45
C GLY A 321 66.69 11.63 -33.01
N GLU A 322 67.34 10.49 -32.74
CA GLU A 322 67.41 9.89 -31.41
C GLU A 322 67.97 10.88 -30.37
N GLY A 323 67.30 10.94 -29.22
CA GLY A 323 67.63 11.81 -28.09
C GLY A 323 67.36 13.31 -28.28
N SER A 324 66.96 13.76 -29.47
CA SER A 324 66.85 15.20 -29.80
C SER A 324 65.51 15.61 -30.40
N HIS A 325 64.81 14.71 -31.06
CA HIS A 325 63.55 14.97 -31.75
C HIS A 325 62.49 13.95 -31.32
N LEU A 326 61.22 14.28 -31.55
CA LEU A 326 60.17 13.31 -31.70
C LEU A 326 60.14 12.86 -33.16
N SER A 327 60.03 11.55 -33.37
CA SER A 327 59.93 10.93 -34.70
C SER A 327 58.52 10.38 -34.92
N VAL A 328 58.00 10.46 -36.14
CA VAL A 328 56.66 9.96 -36.49
C VAL A 328 56.71 9.14 -37.78
N TYR A 329 55.98 8.03 -37.80
CA TYR A 329 55.92 7.09 -38.91
C TYR A 329 54.50 6.62 -39.18
N ILE A 330 54.25 6.11 -40.38
CA ILE A 330 53.03 5.42 -40.76
C ILE A 330 53.38 4.12 -41.48
N ARG A 331 52.59 3.09 -41.22
CA ARG A 331 52.71 1.79 -41.87
C ARG A 331 51.37 1.32 -42.40
N VAL A 332 51.43 0.59 -43.49
CA VAL A 332 50.27 -0.14 -44.04
C VAL A 332 50.16 -1.47 -43.31
N LEU A 333 48.99 -1.74 -42.75
CA LEU A 333 48.66 -3.00 -42.09
C LEU A 333 47.83 -3.87 -43.02
N PRO A 334 47.86 -5.21 -42.86
CA PRO A 334 46.90 -6.09 -43.53
C PRO A 334 45.47 -5.66 -43.24
N GLY A 335 44.75 -5.29 -44.30
CA GLY A 335 43.34 -4.90 -44.28
C GLY A 335 42.44 -5.97 -44.89
N GLU A 336 41.17 -5.98 -44.50
CA GLU A 336 40.19 -6.95 -45.03
C GLU A 336 39.90 -6.73 -46.52
N TYR A 337 40.09 -5.49 -46.99
CA TYR A 337 39.77 -5.04 -48.34
C TYR A 337 40.99 -5.01 -49.28
N ASP A 338 42.17 -5.45 -48.83
CA ASP A 338 43.43 -5.35 -49.57
C ASP A 338 43.39 -6.00 -50.97
N SER A 339 42.48 -6.95 -51.21
CA SER A 339 42.27 -7.59 -52.51
C SER A 339 41.48 -6.73 -53.51
N LEU A 340 40.76 -5.71 -53.02
CA LEU A 340 39.98 -4.77 -53.83
C LEU A 340 40.74 -3.47 -54.13
N LEU A 341 41.84 -3.23 -53.40
CA LEU A 341 42.60 -1.98 -53.47
C LEU A 341 43.73 -2.06 -54.49
N GLU A 342 44.08 -0.89 -55.05
CA GLU A 342 45.25 -0.75 -55.92
C GLU A 342 46.54 -0.84 -55.11
N TRP A 343 47.62 -1.36 -55.71
CA TRP A 343 48.91 -1.46 -55.06
C TRP A 343 50.03 -1.03 -56.01
N PRO A 344 51.10 -0.37 -55.52
CA PRO A 344 51.37 0.00 -54.12
C PRO A 344 50.51 1.16 -53.59
N PHE A 345 50.45 1.33 -52.27
CA PHE A 345 49.75 2.46 -51.63
C PHE A 345 50.34 3.79 -52.12
N SER A 346 49.49 4.68 -52.64
CA SER A 346 49.90 5.90 -53.38
C SER A 346 49.27 7.19 -52.85
N TYR A 347 48.46 7.13 -51.79
CA TYR A 347 47.76 8.32 -51.29
C TYR A 347 48.73 9.25 -50.54
N LYS A 348 48.59 10.55 -50.78
CA LYS A 348 49.39 11.57 -50.10
C LYS A 348 49.10 11.55 -48.61
N VAL A 349 50.16 11.60 -47.81
CA VAL A 349 50.07 11.56 -46.35
C VAL A 349 50.63 12.84 -45.76
N THR A 350 49.87 13.43 -44.86
CA THR A 350 50.26 14.62 -44.10
C THR A 350 50.24 14.30 -42.61
N PHE A 351 51.39 14.45 -41.94
CA PHE A 351 51.46 14.43 -40.48
C PHE A 351 51.36 15.84 -39.93
N SER A 352 50.78 15.99 -38.74
CA SER A 352 50.84 17.23 -37.99
C SER A 352 50.93 17.01 -36.49
N ILE A 353 51.77 17.76 -35.80
CA ILE A 353 51.63 17.96 -34.36
C ILE A 353 50.78 19.21 -34.14
N LEU A 354 49.67 19.04 -33.41
CA LEU A 354 48.69 20.10 -33.23
C LEU A 354 49.10 21.03 -32.07
N ASP A 355 49.19 22.31 -32.38
CA ASP A 355 49.18 23.40 -31.39
C ASP A 355 47.77 23.49 -30.76
N GLN A 356 47.67 23.26 -29.46
CA GLN A 356 46.42 23.18 -28.69
C GLN A 356 45.97 24.56 -28.17
N SER A 357 46.36 25.63 -28.86
CA SER A 357 45.90 27.00 -28.60
C SER A 357 44.43 27.15 -29.00
N ASP A 358 43.68 27.99 -28.28
CA ASP A 358 42.28 28.28 -28.62
C ASP A 358 42.22 29.03 -29.97
N PRO A 359 41.59 28.45 -31.01
CA PRO A 359 41.53 29.08 -32.33
C PRO A 359 40.81 30.43 -32.37
N SER A 360 39.93 30.71 -31.39
CA SER A 360 39.23 31.99 -31.28
C SER A 360 40.11 33.12 -30.75
N LEU A 361 41.15 32.78 -29.98
CA LEU A 361 42.08 33.74 -29.36
C LEU A 361 43.35 33.91 -30.19
N SER A 362 43.84 32.84 -30.81
CA SER A 362 45.06 32.87 -31.60
C SER A 362 45.04 31.75 -32.64
N LYS A 363 45.53 32.05 -33.86
CA LYS A 363 45.65 31.01 -34.90
C LYS A 363 46.64 29.93 -34.44
N PRO A 364 46.20 28.66 -34.29
CA PRO A 364 47.11 27.58 -33.94
C PRO A 364 48.17 27.39 -35.02
N GLN A 365 49.43 27.18 -34.61
CA GLN A 365 50.52 26.94 -35.55
C GLN A 365 50.95 25.49 -35.45
N HIS A 366 50.34 24.63 -36.26
CA HIS A 366 50.70 23.21 -36.31
C HIS A 366 52.06 23.02 -37.01
N ILE A 367 52.83 22.03 -36.56
CA ILE A 367 54.01 21.56 -37.30
C ILE A 367 53.55 20.45 -38.22
N THR A 368 53.78 20.61 -39.52
CA THR A 368 53.20 19.74 -40.55
C THR A 368 54.27 19.30 -41.54
N GLU A 369 54.33 18.01 -41.83
CA GLU A 369 55.14 17.46 -42.94
C GLU A 369 54.24 16.63 -43.84
N THR A 370 54.54 16.63 -45.15
CA THR A 370 53.75 15.92 -46.15
C THR A 370 54.66 15.19 -47.12
N PHE A 371 54.26 13.98 -47.50
CA PHE A 371 54.95 13.20 -48.53
C PHE A 371 53.95 12.50 -49.46
N ASN A 372 54.44 12.19 -50.66
CA ASN A 372 53.76 11.29 -51.59
C ASN A 372 54.51 9.95 -51.55
N PRO A 373 53.84 8.82 -51.26
CA PRO A 373 54.48 7.51 -51.28
C PRO A 373 55.15 7.20 -52.62
N ASP A 374 56.45 6.87 -52.60
CA ASP A 374 57.15 6.39 -53.79
C ASP A 374 56.78 4.92 -54.07
N PRO A 375 56.44 4.54 -55.32
CA PRO A 375 56.08 3.17 -55.68
C PRO A 375 57.18 2.13 -55.40
N ASN A 376 58.44 2.53 -55.28
CA ASN A 376 59.56 1.64 -55.01
C ASN A 376 59.79 1.39 -53.50
N TRP A 377 59.10 2.13 -52.63
CA TRP A 377 59.23 1.95 -51.19
C TRP A 377 58.54 0.66 -50.74
N LYS A 378 59.32 -0.24 -50.13
CA LYS A 378 58.84 -1.55 -49.66
C LYS A 378 57.72 -1.44 -48.63
N ASN A 379 57.72 -0.38 -47.82
CA ASN A 379 56.74 -0.15 -46.75
C ASN A 379 55.32 0.08 -47.26
N PHE A 380 55.15 0.44 -48.55
CA PHE A 380 53.86 0.72 -49.18
C PHE A 380 53.41 -0.36 -50.18
N GLN A 381 54.16 -1.45 -50.29
CA GLN A 381 53.72 -2.63 -51.04
C GLN A 381 52.61 -3.37 -50.29
N LYS A 382 51.82 -4.17 -51.03
CA LYS A 382 50.76 -5.00 -50.47
C LYS A 382 51.27 -5.82 -49.27
N PRO A 383 50.64 -5.72 -48.09
CA PRO A 383 50.99 -6.56 -46.95
C PRO A 383 50.84 -8.03 -47.31
N SER A 384 51.86 -8.84 -47.04
CA SER A 384 51.78 -10.30 -47.14
C SER A 384 51.44 -10.89 -45.76
N SER A 385 50.72 -12.00 -45.75
CA SER A 385 50.28 -12.69 -44.53
C SER A 385 51.43 -13.24 -43.66
N SER A 386 52.68 -13.21 -44.15
CA SER A 386 53.87 -13.70 -43.45
C SER A 386 55.01 -12.68 -43.47
N ARG A 387 54.93 -11.63 -42.63
CA ARG A 387 56.10 -10.77 -42.36
C ARG A 387 56.77 -11.23 -41.06
N ASN A 388 57.97 -11.80 -41.19
CA ASN A 388 58.85 -12.12 -40.05
C ASN A 388 59.33 -10.82 -39.39
N SER A 389 59.46 -10.78 -38.05
CA SER A 389 59.74 -9.57 -37.26
C SER A 389 61.17 -9.03 -37.36
N LEU A 390 61.95 -9.45 -38.35
CA LEU A 390 63.37 -9.11 -38.53
C LEU A 390 63.66 -8.24 -39.77
N ASP A 391 62.64 -7.83 -40.52
CA ASP A 391 62.81 -6.98 -41.70
C ASP A 391 62.74 -5.48 -41.32
N GLU A 392 63.74 -4.69 -41.73
CA GLU A 392 63.76 -3.22 -41.61
C GLU A 392 62.53 -2.56 -42.27
N SER A 393 61.81 -3.26 -43.15
CA SER A 393 60.53 -2.83 -43.74
C SER A 393 59.38 -2.69 -42.71
N THR A 394 59.57 -3.12 -41.47
CA THR A 394 58.55 -3.07 -40.40
C THR A 394 58.38 -1.70 -39.74
N LEU A 395 59.37 -0.80 -39.82
CA LEU A 395 59.35 0.52 -39.16
C LEU A 395 58.36 1.53 -39.77
N GLY A 396 57.78 1.23 -40.94
CA GLY A 396 56.96 2.19 -41.70
C GLY A 396 57.81 3.31 -42.32
N PHE A 397 57.16 4.27 -42.98
CA PHE A 397 57.83 5.45 -43.54
C PHE A 397 57.44 6.69 -42.74
N GLY A 398 58.38 7.62 -42.57
CA GLY A 398 58.16 8.80 -41.75
C GLY A 398 59.38 9.68 -41.56
N TYR A 399 59.32 10.50 -40.53
CA TYR A 399 60.28 11.57 -40.28
C TYR A 399 61.02 11.32 -38.97
N PRO A 400 62.31 10.91 -39.00
CA PRO A 400 63.11 10.74 -37.79
C PRO A 400 63.32 12.06 -37.02
N LYS A 401 63.32 13.20 -37.71
CA LYS A 401 63.44 14.53 -37.12
C LYS A 401 62.18 15.38 -37.36
N PHE A 402 61.03 14.93 -36.85
CA PHE A 402 59.76 15.61 -37.11
C PHE A 402 59.62 16.93 -36.33
N ILE A 403 59.91 16.92 -35.02
CA ILE A 403 59.96 18.14 -34.20
C ILE A 403 61.03 17.98 -33.12
N SER A 404 61.86 19.01 -32.88
CA SER A 404 62.89 18.95 -31.84
C SER A 404 62.27 19.04 -30.44
N HIS A 405 62.97 18.52 -29.43
CA HIS A 405 62.55 18.62 -28.04
C HIS A 405 62.54 20.05 -27.51
N ASP A 406 63.27 20.97 -28.15
CA ASP A 406 63.22 22.39 -27.83
C ASP A 406 62.03 23.05 -28.50
N GLU A 407 61.76 22.74 -29.77
CA GLU A 407 60.65 23.33 -30.54
C GLU A 407 59.29 22.90 -29.97
N ILE A 408 59.13 21.64 -29.58
CA ILE A 408 57.87 21.12 -29.02
C ILE A 408 57.47 21.82 -27.71
N LYS A 409 58.40 22.49 -27.02
CA LYS A 409 58.15 23.24 -25.79
C LYS A 409 57.82 24.71 -26.02
N LYS A 410 58.01 25.24 -27.23
CA LYS A 410 57.85 26.69 -27.52
C LYS A 410 56.39 27.14 -27.58
N ARG A 411 55.45 26.24 -27.86
CA ARG A 411 54.00 26.51 -27.97
C ARG A 411 53.19 25.46 -27.24
N ASN A 412 51.87 25.52 -27.36
CA ASN A 412 50.92 24.59 -26.74
C ASN A 412 50.85 23.23 -27.46
N TYR A 413 51.97 22.72 -27.98
CA TYR A 413 52.02 21.36 -28.55
C TYR A 413 51.86 20.30 -27.47
N ILE A 414 52.42 20.55 -26.28
CA ILE A 414 52.18 19.80 -25.06
C ILE A 414 51.30 20.67 -24.15
N ARG A 415 50.07 20.23 -23.89
CA ARG A 415 49.12 20.89 -22.99
C ARG A 415 48.39 19.82 -22.19
N ASP A 416 48.15 20.07 -20.90
CA ASP A 416 47.53 19.11 -19.97
C ASP A 416 48.19 17.71 -20.01
N ASN A 417 49.53 17.70 -20.10
CA ASN A 417 50.35 16.49 -20.23
C ASN A 417 49.98 15.59 -21.42
N CYS A 418 49.43 16.17 -22.49
CA CYS A 418 49.00 15.49 -23.70
C CYS A 418 49.59 16.14 -24.96
N VAL A 419 49.81 15.32 -25.99
CA VAL A 419 50.14 15.76 -27.37
C VAL A 419 49.14 15.14 -28.34
N PHE A 420 48.80 15.87 -29.39
CA PHE A 420 47.96 15.35 -30.48
C PHE A 420 48.78 15.25 -31.77
N ILE A 421 48.87 14.04 -32.30
CA ILE A 421 49.46 13.74 -33.61
C ILE A 421 48.31 13.47 -34.58
N LYS A 422 48.21 14.28 -35.63
CA LYS A 422 47.24 14.11 -36.71
C LYS A 422 47.92 13.45 -37.90
N ALA A 423 47.29 12.43 -38.48
CA ALA A 423 47.62 11.94 -39.82
C ALA A 423 46.41 12.16 -40.72
N SER A 424 46.62 12.80 -41.87
CA SER A 424 45.58 13.05 -42.88
C SER A 424 46.01 12.42 -44.20
N ILE A 425 45.12 11.65 -44.79
CA ILE A 425 45.32 10.93 -46.04
C ILE A 425 44.46 11.58 -47.11
N GLU A 426 45.07 12.04 -48.20
CA GLU A 426 44.34 12.64 -49.31
C GLU A 426 43.72 11.54 -50.18
N ILE A 427 42.40 11.37 -50.07
CA ILE A 427 41.66 10.31 -50.76
C ILE A 427 41.23 10.82 -52.14
N PRO A 428 41.58 10.13 -53.25
CA PRO A 428 41.14 10.51 -54.58
C PRO A 428 39.60 10.52 -54.71
N GLN A 429 39.04 11.59 -55.29
CA GLN A 429 37.58 11.78 -55.41
C GLN A 429 36.85 10.65 -56.16
N LYS A 430 37.53 9.93 -57.06
CA LYS A 430 36.95 8.83 -57.85
C LYS A 430 36.52 7.60 -57.02
N ILE A 431 36.97 7.51 -55.77
CA ILE A 431 36.75 6.34 -54.90
C ILE A 431 35.57 6.58 -53.93
N MET A 432 35.09 7.83 -53.84
CA MET A 432 34.00 8.24 -52.93
C MET A 432 32.60 8.19 -53.57
N THR A 433 32.50 7.83 -54.86
CA THR A 433 31.25 7.58 -55.60
C THR A 433 30.99 6.09 -55.72
#